data_AF-A0A5J4TUC1-F1
#
_entry.id   AF-A0A5J4TUC1-F1
#
_cell.length_a   1.000
_cell.length_b   1.000
_cell.length_c   1.000
_cell.angle_alpha   90.00
_cell.angle_beta   90.00
_cell.angle_gamma   90.00
#
_symmetry.space_group_name_H-M   'P 1'
#
loop_
_entity.id
_entity.type
_entity.pdbx_description
1 polymer ?
#
loop_
_entity_poly.entity_id
_entity_poly.type
_entity_poly.pdbx_seq_one_letter_code
_entity_poly.pdbx_strand_id
1 'polypeptide(L)'
;MQETTFRPNEASQFGQSPAADVATTIPNLILDLESDNSSAYVPALRQLLEIVLDNHQNKDLALKYKLYPILNKFAGNIVKNEEYVLSTTILHVIGVRNSTDDKTILAGAVTESMILNIFTSDEKQSKAASNCLEGLIEENEIIRNALLTNGFLLKVQQTFTNKSSSSSSSSQTSNQAPNYLISGILDIILKLLATADDLQPISILIPLLNEMKTAGEKNIKKKSMNILSILIANGINSPSSEPSKEKESKIQQLEESNRLKDEQLRQKDERIRTAEERAHINEQQKIQADEQLRQKDEQLRAQQEQTRASNEKARLSEQQKLQIQEQLRTKDADNQHNKSELENPDPTGQGVRLERIQDLNRKAVAL
;
A
#
# COMPACT_ATOMS: atom_id res chain seq x y z
N MET A 1 -22.38 53.35 -49.32
CA MET A 1 -22.39 52.20 -50.24
C MET A 1 -20.97 52.00 -50.75
N GLN A 2 -20.25 51.04 -50.17
CA GLN A 2 -18.99 50.54 -50.69
C GLN A 2 -19.11 49.01 -50.64
N GLU A 3 -19.16 48.39 -51.82
CA GLU A 3 -19.22 46.95 -52.01
C GLU A 3 -17.84 46.36 -51.69
N THR A 4 -17.76 45.51 -50.67
CA THR A 4 -16.57 44.73 -50.37
C THR A 4 -16.67 43.38 -51.08
N THR A 5 -15.93 43.24 -52.17
CA THR A 5 -15.77 42.01 -52.93
C THR A 5 -15.12 40.94 -52.07
N PHE A 6 -15.93 39.97 -51.65
CA PHE A 6 -15.53 38.77 -50.93
C PHE A 6 -14.76 37.85 -51.89
N ARG A 7 -13.44 37.70 -51.70
CA ARG A 7 -12.65 36.61 -52.30
C ARG A 7 -12.55 35.48 -51.27
N PRO A 8 -13.05 34.26 -51.54
CA PRO A 8 -12.75 33.12 -50.70
C PRO A 8 -11.30 32.68 -50.93
N ASN A 9 -10.59 32.46 -49.82
CA ASN A 9 -9.25 31.91 -49.74
C ASN A 9 -9.10 30.61 -50.55
N GLU A 10 -8.02 30.54 -51.33
CA GLU A 10 -7.37 29.30 -51.72
C GLU A 10 -6.79 28.63 -50.47
N ALA A 11 -7.61 27.79 -49.83
CA ALA A 11 -7.13 26.84 -48.84
C ALA A 11 -7.81 25.50 -49.11
N SER A 12 -6.98 24.46 -49.25
CA SER A 12 -7.34 23.05 -49.35
C SER A 12 -7.78 22.53 -50.75
N GLN A 13 -6.82 22.48 -51.67
CA GLN A 13 -6.82 21.52 -52.79
C GLN A 13 -5.88 20.35 -52.48
N PHE A 14 -6.19 19.55 -51.46
CA PHE A 14 -5.67 18.19 -51.33
C PHE A 14 -6.78 17.34 -50.74
N GLY A 15 -7.36 16.47 -51.57
CA GLY A 15 -8.46 15.61 -51.15
C GLY A 15 -9.61 15.54 -52.16
N GLN A 16 -9.30 15.17 -53.40
CA GLN A 16 -10.21 14.52 -54.35
C GLN A 16 -9.37 14.19 -55.59
N SER A 17 -8.81 12.98 -55.70
CA SER A 17 -8.44 12.48 -57.03
C SER A 17 -9.75 12.36 -57.81
N PRO A 18 -9.94 13.11 -58.91
CA PRO A 18 -11.15 12.99 -59.71
C PRO A 18 -11.28 11.54 -60.17
N ALA A 19 -12.50 10.99 -60.22
CA ALA A 19 -12.75 9.62 -60.66
C ALA A 19 -12.15 9.29 -62.06
N ALA A 20 -11.88 10.33 -62.87
CA ALA A 20 -11.16 10.25 -64.14
C ALA A 20 -9.69 9.81 -63.98
N ASP A 21 -9.02 10.22 -62.90
CA ASP A 21 -7.61 9.93 -62.60
C ASP A 21 -7.42 8.45 -62.19
N VAL A 22 -8.39 7.90 -61.44
CA VAL A 22 -8.35 6.47 -61.05
C VAL A 22 -8.54 5.53 -62.25
N ALA A 23 -9.26 5.97 -63.28
CA ALA A 23 -9.48 5.20 -64.51
C ALA A 23 -8.20 5.06 -65.35
N THR A 24 -7.26 6.00 -65.23
CA THR A 24 -5.96 5.98 -65.92
C THR A 24 -4.84 5.44 -65.05
N THR A 25 -4.89 5.67 -63.74
CA THR A 25 -3.82 5.29 -62.81
C THR A 25 -3.80 3.80 -62.53
N ILE A 26 -4.95 3.15 -62.30
CA ILE A 26 -4.97 1.69 -62.02
C ILE A 26 -4.39 0.86 -63.17
N PRO A 27 -4.75 1.10 -64.45
CA PRO A 27 -4.10 0.39 -65.55
C PRO A 27 -2.58 0.53 -65.59
N ASN A 28 -2.03 1.72 -65.28
CA ASN A 28 -0.59 1.93 -65.22
C ASN A 28 0.06 1.15 -64.07
N LEU A 29 -0.56 1.17 -62.88
CA LEU A 29 -0.11 0.37 -61.75
C LEU A 29 -0.14 -1.14 -62.06
N ILE A 30 -1.14 -1.60 -62.80
CA ILE A 30 -1.21 -2.99 -63.25
C ILE A 30 -0.05 -3.32 -64.19
N LEU A 31 0.26 -2.44 -65.15
CA LEU A 31 1.42 -2.62 -66.01
C LEU A 31 2.71 -2.75 -65.20
N ASP A 32 2.90 -1.92 -64.17
CA ASP A 32 4.06 -2.00 -63.29
C ASP A 32 4.12 -3.33 -62.51
N LEU A 33 2.98 -3.82 -62.01
CA LEU A 33 2.86 -5.10 -61.26
C LEU A 33 3.00 -6.36 -62.14
N GLU A 34 2.69 -6.23 -63.43
CA GLU A 34 2.84 -7.29 -64.42
C GLU A 34 4.22 -7.26 -65.09
N SER A 35 4.93 -6.13 -65.04
CA SER A 35 6.29 -5.99 -65.56
C SER A 35 7.29 -6.90 -64.83
N ASP A 36 8.49 -7.06 -65.40
CA ASP A 36 9.61 -7.76 -64.75
C ASP A 36 10.41 -6.85 -63.78
N ASN A 37 9.97 -5.60 -63.57
CA ASN A 37 10.69 -4.62 -62.76
C ASN A 37 10.32 -4.74 -61.27
N SER A 38 11.09 -5.52 -60.52
CA SER A 38 10.88 -5.70 -59.08
C SER A 38 10.93 -4.41 -58.26
N SER A 39 11.66 -3.38 -58.71
CA SER A 39 11.73 -2.10 -58.01
C SER A 39 10.42 -1.30 -58.07
N ALA A 40 9.55 -1.58 -59.04
CA ALA A 40 8.27 -0.89 -59.22
C ALA A 40 7.14 -1.49 -58.37
N TYR A 41 7.28 -2.74 -57.91
CA TYR A 41 6.18 -3.46 -57.25
C TYR A 41 5.74 -2.81 -55.93
N VAL A 42 6.68 -2.50 -55.03
CA VAL A 42 6.35 -1.94 -53.71
C VAL A 42 5.68 -0.57 -53.83
N PRO A 43 6.21 0.40 -54.61
CA PRO A 43 5.52 1.66 -54.88
C PRO A 43 4.12 1.46 -55.49
N ALA A 44 3.99 0.57 -56.48
CA ALA A 44 2.71 0.34 -57.14
C ALA A 44 1.66 -0.28 -56.22
N LEU A 45 2.04 -1.24 -55.35
CA LEU A 45 1.15 -1.85 -54.36
C LEU A 45 0.71 -0.85 -53.29
N ARG A 46 1.60 0.05 -52.83
CA ARG A 46 1.24 1.11 -51.87
C ARG A 46 0.23 2.08 -52.45
N GLN A 47 0.48 2.56 -53.67
CA GLN A 47 -0.44 3.47 -54.35
C GLN A 47 -1.78 2.77 -54.65
N LEU A 48 -1.76 1.48 -54.99
CA LEU A 48 -2.98 0.70 -55.15
C LEU A 48 -3.76 0.58 -53.82
N LEU A 49 -3.08 0.37 -52.69
CA LEU A 49 -3.72 0.34 -51.38
C LEU A 49 -4.39 1.67 -51.04
N GLU A 50 -3.73 2.80 -51.31
CA GLU A 50 -4.29 4.14 -51.12
C GLU A 50 -5.56 4.34 -51.96
N ILE A 51 -5.53 3.99 -53.26
CA ILE A 51 -6.71 4.06 -54.12
C ILE A 51 -7.84 3.17 -53.60
N VAL A 52 -7.50 1.96 -53.12
CA VAL A 52 -8.45 1.03 -52.53
C VAL A 52 -9.02 1.58 -51.23
N LEU A 53 -8.34 2.45 -50.49
CA LEU A 53 -8.91 3.14 -49.33
C LEU A 53 -9.84 4.28 -49.76
N ASP A 54 -9.45 5.07 -50.77
CA ASP A 54 -10.11 6.34 -51.09
C ASP A 54 -11.32 6.25 -52.05
N ASN A 55 -11.35 5.27 -52.95
CA ASN A 55 -12.36 5.18 -54.03
C ASN A 55 -13.74 4.63 -53.62
N HIS A 56 -14.37 5.24 -52.62
CA HIS A 56 -15.58 4.76 -51.92
C HIS A 56 -16.81 4.55 -52.82
N GLN A 57 -16.82 5.13 -54.02
CA GLN A 57 -17.96 5.02 -54.95
C GLN A 57 -17.92 3.74 -55.79
N ASN A 58 -16.82 2.97 -55.74
CA ASN A 58 -16.64 1.79 -56.59
C ASN A 58 -16.29 0.54 -55.78
N LYS A 59 -17.32 -0.15 -55.30
CA LYS A 59 -17.19 -1.44 -54.58
C LYS A 59 -16.61 -2.54 -55.44
N ASP A 60 -16.86 -2.48 -56.75
CA ASP A 60 -16.41 -3.49 -57.72
C ASP A 60 -15.05 -3.17 -58.34
N LEU A 61 -14.25 -2.27 -57.74
CA LEU A 61 -12.93 -1.88 -58.26
C LEU A 61 -12.02 -3.10 -58.49
N ALA A 62 -12.02 -4.05 -57.55
CA ALA A 62 -11.24 -5.28 -57.66
C ALA A 62 -11.68 -6.17 -58.82
N LEU A 63 -12.99 -6.24 -59.11
CA LEU A 63 -13.55 -7.01 -60.23
C LEU A 63 -13.31 -6.30 -61.56
N LYS A 64 -13.57 -4.99 -61.61
CA LYS A 64 -13.42 -4.13 -62.79
C LYS A 64 -12.02 -4.23 -63.38
N TYR A 65 -11.00 -4.22 -62.54
CA TYR A 65 -9.60 -4.26 -62.96
C TYR A 65 -8.91 -5.62 -62.74
N LYS A 66 -9.68 -6.67 -62.40
CA LYS A 66 -9.17 -8.04 -62.18
C LYS A 66 -7.97 -8.08 -61.23
N LEU A 67 -8.07 -7.38 -60.09
CA LEU A 67 -6.95 -7.27 -59.15
C LEU A 67 -6.63 -8.59 -58.43
N TYR A 68 -7.60 -9.49 -58.26
CA TYR A 68 -7.40 -10.74 -57.52
C TYR A 68 -6.28 -11.63 -58.09
N PRO A 69 -6.24 -11.99 -59.39
CA PRO A 69 -5.10 -12.73 -59.96
C PRO A 69 -3.75 -12.05 -59.74
N ILE A 70 -3.69 -10.72 -59.91
CA ILE A 70 -2.46 -9.94 -59.83
C ILE A 70 -1.92 -9.95 -58.40
N LEU A 71 -2.80 -9.70 -57.42
CA LEU A 71 -2.44 -9.74 -56.00
C LEU A 71 -2.07 -11.16 -55.56
N ASN A 72 -2.80 -12.18 -56.01
CA ASN A 72 -2.52 -13.58 -55.68
C ASN A 72 -1.14 -14.06 -56.17
N LYS A 73 -0.58 -13.48 -57.25
CA LYS A 73 0.81 -13.71 -57.68
C LYS A 73 1.80 -13.46 -56.55
N PHE A 74 1.61 -12.37 -55.80
CA PHE A 74 2.48 -11.97 -54.70
C PHE A 74 2.11 -12.66 -53.38
N ALA A 75 0.81 -12.87 -53.12
CA ALA A 75 0.35 -13.57 -51.92
C ALA A 75 0.73 -15.07 -51.92
N GLY A 76 0.93 -15.67 -53.10
CA GLY A 76 1.45 -17.03 -53.26
C GLY A 76 2.97 -17.16 -53.16
N ASN A 77 3.70 -16.06 -52.94
CA ASN A 77 5.15 -16.10 -52.89
C ASN A 77 5.65 -16.86 -51.65
N ILE A 78 6.59 -17.80 -51.86
CA ILE A 78 7.26 -18.55 -50.79
C ILE A 78 8.10 -17.60 -49.92
N VAL A 79 8.70 -16.57 -50.55
CA VAL A 79 9.44 -15.53 -49.84
C VAL A 79 8.45 -14.45 -49.43
N LYS A 80 8.21 -14.34 -48.12
CA LYS A 80 7.29 -13.35 -47.54
C LYS A 80 7.96 -11.98 -47.40
N ASN A 81 8.18 -11.33 -48.54
CA ASN A 81 8.74 -9.99 -48.69
C ASN A 81 7.67 -8.89 -48.57
N GLU A 82 8.03 -7.64 -48.83
CA GLU A 82 7.13 -6.49 -48.72
C GLU A 82 5.93 -6.60 -49.68
N GLU A 83 6.16 -7.13 -50.89
CA GLU A 83 5.12 -7.36 -51.89
C GLU A 83 4.08 -8.37 -51.40
N TYR A 84 4.52 -9.44 -50.72
CA TYR A 84 3.63 -10.42 -50.08
C TYR A 84 2.75 -9.74 -49.01
N VAL A 85 3.37 -8.94 -48.12
CA VAL A 85 2.63 -8.27 -47.04
C VAL A 85 1.62 -7.28 -47.60
N LEU A 86 2.04 -6.40 -48.51
CA LEU A 86 1.15 -5.42 -49.12
C LEU A 86 0.02 -6.09 -49.90
N SER A 87 0.32 -7.12 -50.69
CA SER A 87 -0.70 -7.83 -51.46
C SER A 87 -1.74 -8.50 -50.57
N THR A 88 -1.31 -9.21 -49.53
CA THR A 88 -2.25 -9.86 -48.59
C THR A 88 -3.08 -8.84 -47.81
N THR A 89 -2.51 -7.68 -47.46
CA THR A 89 -3.25 -6.57 -46.86
C THR A 89 -4.26 -5.96 -47.82
N ILE A 90 -3.92 -5.70 -49.08
CA ILE A 90 -4.86 -5.18 -50.09
C ILE A 90 -6.02 -6.17 -50.30
N LEU A 91 -5.72 -7.48 -50.40
CA LEU A 91 -6.75 -8.52 -50.50
C LEU A 91 -7.70 -8.51 -49.30
N HIS A 92 -7.16 -8.37 -48.08
CA HIS A 92 -7.96 -8.27 -46.86
C HIS A 92 -8.87 -7.03 -46.88
N VAL A 93 -8.32 -5.86 -47.23
CA VAL A 93 -9.07 -4.60 -47.31
C VAL A 93 -10.16 -4.66 -48.38
N ILE A 94 -9.89 -5.22 -49.56
CA ILE A 94 -10.90 -5.44 -50.59
C ILE A 94 -12.05 -6.31 -50.04
N GLY A 95 -11.73 -7.37 -49.30
CA GLY A 95 -12.73 -8.22 -48.66
C GLY A 95 -13.62 -7.45 -47.68
N VAL A 96 -13.03 -6.61 -46.82
CA VAL A 96 -13.77 -5.76 -45.87
C VAL A 96 -14.58 -4.67 -46.60
N ARG A 97 -14.03 -4.06 -47.66
CA ARG A 97 -14.66 -3.00 -48.45
C ARG A 97 -15.94 -3.43 -49.15
N ASN A 98 -16.04 -4.71 -49.53
CA ASN A 98 -17.31 -5.26 -50.02
C ASN A 98 -18.46 -5.12 -48.99
N SER A 99 -18.13 -4.93 -47.72
CA SER A 99 -19.09 -4.77 -46.62
C SER A 99 -19.26 -3.32 -46.14
N THR A 100 -18.28 -2.42 -46.37
CA THR A 100 -18.30 -1.04 -45.84
C THR A 100 -17.47 -0.06 -46.68
N ASP A 101 -17.91 1.20 -46.73
CA ASP A 101 -17.18 2.32 -47.36
C ASP A 101 -16.50 3.25 -46.33
N ASP A 102 -16.61 2.92 -45.04
CA ASP A 102 -16.05 3.73 -43.96
C ASP A 102 -14.52 3.62 -43.93
N LYS A 103 -13.85 4.74 -44.20
CA LYS A 103 -12.38 4.83 -44.21
C LYS A 103 -11.73 4.43 -42.89
N THR A 104 -12.40 4.68 -41.75
CA THR A 104 -11.87 4.32 -40.44
C THR A 104 -11.88 2.81 -40.22
N ILE A 105 -12.94 2.13 -40.68
CA ILE A 105 -13.05 0.66 -40.63
C ILE A 105 -12.02 0.03 -41.58
N LEU A 106 -11.85 0.60 -42.78
CA LEU A 106 -10.86 0.11 -43.76
C LEU A 106 -9.42 0.33 -43.30
N ALA A 107 -9.11 1.48 -42.69
CA ALA A 107 -7.82 1.71 -42.05
C ALA A 107 -7.61 0.75 -40.87
N GLY A 108 -8.66 0.45 -40.11
CA GLY A 108 -8.68 -0.62 -39.11
C GLY A 108 -8.24 -1.96 -39.70
N ALA A 109 -8.83 -2.38 -40.82
CA ALA A 109 -8.47 -3.61 -41.52
C ALA A 109 -7.01 -3.62 -42.00
N VAL A 110 -6.49 -2.48 -42.50
CA VAL A 110 -5.06 -2.35 -42.84
C VAL A 110 -4.20 -2.58 -41.61
N THR A 111 -4.48 -1.86 -40.52
CA THR A 111 -3.69 -1.96 -39.30
C THR A 111 -3.75 -3.36 -38.70
N GLU A 112 -4.91 -4.01 -38.68
CA GLU A 112 -5.07 -5.38 -38.19
C GLU A 112 -4.25 -6.38 -39.00
N SER A 113 -4.32 -6.30 -40.33
CA SER A 113 -3.53 -7.14 -41.24
C SER A 113 -2.03 -6.93 -41.05
N MET A 114 -1.58 -5.68 -40.93
CA MET A 114 -0.17 -5.34 -40.71
C MET A 114 0.32 -5.83 -39.35
N ILE A 115 -0.47 -5.64 -38.29
CA ILE A 115 -0.17 -6.15 -36.94
C ILE A 115 -0.04 -7.67 -36.98
N LEU A 116 -0.96 -8.39 -37.63
CA LEU A 116 -0.86 -9.85 -37.75
C LEU A 116 0.46 -10.29 -38.41
N ASN A 117 0.87 -9.60 -39.48
CA ASN A 117 2.13 -9.88 -40.17
C ASN A 117 3.36 -9.49 -39.34
N ILE A 118 3.31 -8.42 -38.54
CA ILE A 118 4.42 -8.02 -37.66
C ILE A 118 4.65 -9.07 -36.57
N PHE A 119 3.58 -9.56 -35.94
CA PHE A 119 3.63 -10.50 -34.82
C PHE A 119 3.76 -11.98 -35.22
N THR A 120 4.10 -12.26 -36.48
CA THR A 120 4.42 -13.62 -36.95
C THR A 120 5.76 -14.12 -36.42
N SER A 121 5.97 -15.44 -36.40
CA SER A 121 7.26 -16.05 -36.04
C SER A 121 8.31 -16.00 -37.16
N ASP A 122 7.88 -15.68 -38.38
CA ASP A 122 8.74 -15.50 -39.56
C ASP A 122 9.43 -14.13 -39.53
N GLU A 123 10.73 -14.12 -39.28
CA GLU A 123 11.52 -12.88 -39.18
C GLU A 123 11.47 -12.03 -40.45
N LYS A 124 11.46 -12.64 -41.65
CA LYS A 124 11.44 -11.89 -42.91
C LYS A 124 10.09 -11.21 -43.09
N GLN A 125 9.01 -11.94 -42.84
CA GLN A 125 7.64 -11.41 -42.89
C GLN A 125 7.43 -10.30 -41.85
N SER A 126 7.93 -10.49 -40.62
CA SER A 126 7.84 -9.50 -39.54
C SER A 126 8.57 -8.20 -39.88
N LYS A 127 9.80 -8.30 -40.43
CA LYS A 127 10.59 -7.15 -40.89
C LYS A 127 9.95 -6.45 -42.08
N ALA A 128 9.52 -7.21 -43.09
CA ALA A 128 8.82 -6.67 -44.26
C ALA A 128 7.57 -5.89 -43.84
N ALA A 129 6.77 -6.44 -42.92
CA ALA A 129 5.57 -5.78 -42.44
C ALA A 129 5.86 -4.51 -41.63
N SER A 130 6.93 -4.52 -40.83
CA SER A 130 7.36 -3.31 -40.10
C SER A 130 7.77 -2.20 -41.07
N ASN A 131 8.59 -2.52 -42.09
CA ASN A 131 9.00 -1.57 -43.13
C ASN A 131 7.82 -1.03 -43.95
N CYS A 132 6.89 -1.92 -44.36
CA CYS A 132 5.69 -1.51 -45.08
C CYS A 132 4.85 -0.54 -44.24
N LEU A 133 4.61 -0.88 -42.97
CA LEU A 133 3.81 -0.05 -42.08
C LEU A 133 4.46 1.31 -41.80
N GLU A 134 5.80 1.37 -41.64
CA GLU A 134 6.51 2.63 -41.47
C GLU A 134 6.24 3.61 -42.61
N GLY A 135 6.24 3.13 -43.85
CA GLY A 135 5.98 4.00 -44.98
C GLY A 135 4.48 4.35 -45.13
N LEU A 136 3.57 3.43 -44.77
CA LEU A 136 2.13 3.75 -44.73
C LEU A 136 1.78 4.81 -43.67
N ILE A 137 2.49 4.85 -42.54
CA ILE A 137 2.31 5.87 -41.50
C ILE A 137 2.72 7.26 -42.01
N GLU A 138 3.75 7.32 -42.84
CA GLU A 138 4.26 8.56 -43.45
C GLU A 138 3.29 9.12 -44.49
N GLU A 139 2.67 8.24 -45.27
CA GLU A 139 1.79 8.61 -46.38
C GLU A 139 0.32 8.82 -45.96
N ASN A 140 -0.18 8.12 -44.93
CA ASN A 140 -1.62 8.06 -44.62
C ASN A 140 -1.97 8.40 -43.16
N GLU A 141 -2.62 9.55 -42.97
CA GLU A 141 -3.07 10.02 -41.66
C GLU A 141 -4.13 9.12 -41.01
N ILE A 142 -5.03 8.51 -41.78
CA ILE A 142 -6.10 7.68 -41.24
C ILE A 142 -5.52 6.38 -40.66
N ILE A 143 -4.54 5.77 -41.35
CA ILE A 143 -3.79 4.61 -40.85
C ILE A 143 -3.03 4.97 -39.57
N ARG A 144 -2.37 6.14 -39.56
CA ARG A 144 -1.65 6.63 -38.39
C ARG A 144 -2.56 6.80 -37.17
N ASN A 145 -3.69 7.46 -37.35
CA ASN A 145 -4.69 7.64 -36.29
C ASN A 145 -5.27 6.30 -35.84
N ALA A 146 -5.55 5.39 -36.78
CA ALA A 146 -6.01 4.04 -36.48
C ALA A 146 -5.01 3.24 -35.62
N LEU A 147 -3.69 3.37 -35.83
CA LEU A 147 -2.70 2.71 -34.97
C LEU A 147 -2.71 3.25 -33.53
N LEU A 148 -2.96 4.54 -33.36
CA LEU A 148 -3.01 5.16 -32.04
C LEU A 148 -4.28 4.79 -31.27
N THR A 149 -5.39 4.51 -31.98
CA THR A 149 -6.69 4.19 -31.36
C THR A 149 -7.00 2.68 -31.29
N ASN A 150 -6.56 1.88 -32.27
CA ASN A 150 -7.07 0.51 -32.48
C ASN A 150 -6.25 -0.59 -31.78
N GLY A 151 -5.88 -0.38 -30.51
CA GLY A 151 -5.31 -1.43 -29.66
C GLY A 151 -3.90 -1.91 -30.04
N PHE A 152 -3.27 -1.38 -31.09
CA PHE A 152 -1.87 -1.65 -31.45
C PHE A 152 -0.94 -1.42 -30.25
N LEU A 153 -1.06 -0.25 -29.60
CA LEU A 153 -0.25 0.11 -28.44
C LEU A 153 -0.45 -0.84 -27.26
N LEU A 154 -1.67 -1.38 -27.07
CA LEU A 154 -1.94 -2.41 -26.05
C LEU A 154 -1.21 -3.72 -26.38
N LYS A 155 -1.20 -4.13 -27.65
CA LYS A 155 -0.50 -5.34 -28.08
C LYS A 155 1.02 -5.19 -27.98
N VAL A 156 1.54 -4.00 -28.27
CA VAL A 156 2.94 -3.63 -28.01
C VAL A 156 3.27 -3.71 -26.52
N GLN A 157 2.41 -3.15 -25.67
CA GLN A 157 2.60 -3.19 -24.22
C GLN A 157 2.68 -4.62 -23.69
N GLN A 158 1.78 -5.50 -24.13
CA GLN A 158 1.81 -6.93 -23.79
C GLN A 158 3.12 -7.60 -24.23
N THR A 159 3.57 -7.29 -25.45
CA THR A 159 4.79 -7.86 -26.02
C THR A 159 6.03 -7.44 -25.24
N PHE A 160 6.11 -6.17 -24.84
CA PHE A 160 7.21 -5.65 -24.03
C PHE A 160 7.17 -6.20 -22.60
N THR A 161 5.97 -6.37 -22.02
CA THR A 161 5.81 -6.92 -20.66
C THR A 161 6.33 -8.36 -20.55
N ASN A 162 6.09 -9.19 -21.57
CA ASN A 162 6.58 -10.56 -21.63
C ASN A 162 8.12 -10.66 -21.70
N LYS A 163 8.83 -9.56 -21.98
CA LYS A 163 10.29 -9.48 -21.91
C LYS A 163 10.82 -9.14 -20.51
N SER A 164 10.03 -8.42 -19.73
CA SER A 164 10.40 -7.83 -18.43
C SER A 164 10.33 -8.80 -17.24
N SER A 165 9.52 -9.86 -17.32
CA SER A 165 9.20 -10.74 -16.19
C SER A 165 10.29 -11.74 -15.75
N SER A 166 11.59 -11.44 -15.97
CA SER A 166 12.68 -12.39 -15.69
C SER A 166 13.34 -12.24 -14.31
N SER A 167 12.75 -11.50 -13.37
CA SER A 167 13.39 -11.26 -12.06
C SER A 167 13.19 -12.36 -11.00
N SER A 168 12.49 -13.47 -11.27
CA SER A 168 12.33 -14.53 -10.25
C SER A 168 12.01 -15.92 -10.83
N SER A 169 12.97 -16.83 -10.69
CA SER A 169 12.80 -18.28 -10.54
C SER A 169 12.33 -19.14 -11.73
N SER A 170 13.17 -20.16 -12.02
CA SER A 170 12.88 -21.43 -12.71
C SER A 170 12.52 -21.44 -14.21
N SER A 171 13.50 -21.87 -15.00
CA SER A 171 13.37 -22.92 -16.03
C SER A 171 12.18 -22.89 -17.01
N GLN A 172 11.92 -21.81 -17.73
CA GLN A 172 11.22 -21.87 -19.02
C GLN A 172 11.80 -20.83 -20.00
N THR A 173 12.52 -21.29 -21.03
CA THR A 173 13.24 -20.44 -22.00
C THR A 173 12.46 -20.13 -23.29
N SER A 174 11.14 -20.35 -23.36
CA SER A 174 10.46 -20.42 -24.67
C SER A 174 9.58 -19.25 -25.11
N ASN A 175 9.31 -18.23 -24.29
CA ASN A 175 8.27 -17.23 -24.62
C ASN A 175 8.78 -15.77 -24.72
N GLN A 176 10.09 -15.55 -24.92
CA GLN A 176 10.60 -14.19 -25.07
C GLN A 176 10.34 -13.66 -26.48
N ALA A 177 9.73 -12.47 -26.56
CA ALA A 177 9.55 -11.77 -27.84
C ALA A 177 10.92 -11.56 -28.52
N PRO A 178 11.09 -11.98 -29.79
CA PRO A 178 12.36 -11.86 -30.49
C PRO A 178 12.84 -10.41 -30.59
N ASN A 179 14.17 -10.19 -30.55
CA ASN A 179 14.72 -8.84 -30.64
C ASN A 179 14.43 -8.16 -31.99
N TYR A 180 14.29 -8.92 -33.08
CA TYR A 180 13.89 -8.36 -34.38
C TYR A 180 12.49 -7.73 -34.32
N LEU A 181 11.55 -8.38 -33.64
CA LEU A 181 10.17 -7.92 -33.48
C LEU A 181 10.14 -6.64 -32.66
N ILE A 182 10.84 -6.63 -31.52
CA ILE A 182 10.92 -5.45 -30.64
C ILE A 182 11.57 -4.28 -31.37
N SER A 183 12.64 -4.55 -32.12
CA SER A 183 13.29 -3.52 -32.94
C SER A 183 12.32 -2.92 -33.95
N GLY A 184 11.58 -3.74 -34.71
CA GLY A 184 10.62 -3.26 -35.70
C GLY A 184 9.45 -2.48 -35.09
N ILE A 185 8.93 -2.94 -33.94
CA ILE A 185 7.90 -2.20 -33.19
C ILE A 185 8.43 -0.82 -32.75
N LEU A 186 9.67 -0.73 -32.28
CA LEU A 186 10.27 0.54 -31.87
C LEU A 186 10.48 1.49 -33.07
N ASP A 187 10.77 0.97 -34.26
CA ASP A 187 10.85 1.78 -35.48
C ASP A 187 9.48 2.34 -35.87
N ILE A 188 8.43 1.53 -35.81
CA ILE A 188 7.04 1.98 -35.99
C ILE A 188 6.68 3.09 -35.00
N ILE A 189 7.00 2.93 -33.72
CA ILE A 189 6.73 3.97 -32.70
C ILE A 189 7.51 5.25 -32.99
N LEU A 190 8.79 5.15 -33.39
CA LEU A 190 9.57 6.31 -33.78
C LEU A 190 8.95 7.04 -34.97
N LYS A 191 8.44 6.30 -35.96
CA LYS A 191 7.75 6.88 -37.11
C LYS A 191 6.42 7.55 -36.70
N LEU A 192 5.64 6.94 -35.81
CA LEU A 192 4.43 7.55 -35.25
C LEU A 192 4.76 8.87 -34.53
N LEU A 193 5.82 8.91 -33.71
CA LEU A 193 6.24 10.12 -33.02
C LEU A 193 6.68 11.26 -33.95
N ALA A 194 7.18 10.92 -35.14
CA ALA A 194 7.62 11.91 -36.11
C ALA A 194 6.47 12.49 -36.94
N THR A 195 5.31 11.80 -37.01
CA THR A 195 4.25 12.09 -37.99
C THR A 195 2.88 12.33 -37.38
N ALA A 196 2.62 11.89 -36.14
CA ALA A 196 1.32 12.01 -35.49
C ALA A 196 1.21 13.32 -34.69
N ASP A 197 0.01 13.91 -34.71
CA ASP A 197 -0.29 15.12 -33.95
C ASP A 197 -0.57 14.81 -32.48
N ASP A 198 -1.35 13.74 -32.22
CA ASP A 198 -1.63 13.30 -30.85
C ASP A 198 -0.69 12.17 -30.42
N LEU A 199 0.28 12.52 -29.58
CA LEU A 199 1.27 11.59 -29.05
C LEU A 199 0.88 11.04 -27.67
N GLN A 200 -0.22 11.51 -27.05
CA GLN A 200 -0.67 11.06 -25.72
C GLN A 200 -0.88 9.55 -25.63
N PRO A 201 -1.45 8.85 -26.64
CA PRO A 201 -1.64 7.41 -26.58
C PRO A 201 -0.33 6.64 -26.35
N ILE A 202 0.80 7.14 -26.85
CA ILE A 202 2.11 6.49 -26.74
C ILE A 202 2.65 6.51 -25.30
N SER A 203 2.15 7.41 -24.44
CA SER A 203 2.56 7.55 -23.04
C SER A 203 2.43 6.26 -22.22
N ILE A 204 1.49 5.38 -22.60
CA ILE A 204 1.27 4.07 -21.96
C ILE A 204 2.53 3.18 -22.01
N LEU A 205 3.43 3.42 -22.97
CA LEU A 205 4.66 2.65 -23.14
C LEU A 205 5.83 3.19 -22.31
N ILE A 206 5.73 4.38 -21.70
CA ILE A 206 6.85 5.02 -20.97
C ILE A 206 7.44 4.14 -19.86
N PRO A 207 6.64 3.45 -19.01
CA PRO A 207 7.21 2.57 -17.97
C PRO A 207 8.09 1.46 -18.57
N LEU A 208 7.64 0.85 -19.65
CA LEU A 208 8.33 -0.26 -20.32
C LEU A 208 9.58 0.22 -21.09
N LEU A 209 9.50 1.40 -21.71
CA LEU A 209 10.66 2.03 -22.36
C LEU A 209 11.77 2.37 -21.37
N ASN A 210 11.42 2.80 -20.15
CA ASN A 210 12.39 3.05 -19.07
C ASN A 210 13.11 1.78 -18.62
N GLU A 211 12.40 0.65 -18.58
CA GLU A 211 13.02 -0.65 -18.29
C GLU A 211 13.92 -1.12 -19.44
N MET A 212 13.48 -0.98 -20.69
CA MET A 212 14.29 -1.35 -21.86
C MET A 212 15.53 -0.48 -22.02
N LYS A 213 15.51 0.77 -21.55
CA LYS A 213 16.67 1.66 -21.49
C LYS A 213 17.80 1.09 -20.62
N THR A 214 17.48 0.38 -19.54
CA THR A 214 18.49 -0.19 -18.61
C THR A 214 18.82 -1.64 -18.95
N ALA A 215 17.83 -2.45 -19.34
CA ALA A 215 17.96 -3.91 -19.50
C ALA A 215 18.06 -4.41 -20.96
N GLY A 216 17.85 -3.57 -21.98
CA GLY A 216 17.80 -4.01 -23.39
C GLY A 216 19.15 -4.27 -24.10
N GLU A 217 19.07 -4.82 -25.31
CA GLU A 217 20.19 -4.91 -26.28
C GLU A 217 20.61 -3.50 -26.75
N LYS A 218 21.86 -3.30 -27.20
CA LYS A 218 22.41 -1.98 -27.58
C LYS A 218 21.51 -1.18 -28.54
N ASN A 219 20.94 -1.84 -29.56
CA ASN A 219 20.04 -1.18 -30.51
C ASN A 219 18.70 -0.79 -29.85
N ILE A 220 18.06 -1.73 -29.16
CA ILE A 220 16.80 -1.53 -28.43
C ILE A 220 16.94 -0.41 -27.39
N LYS A 221 18.07 -0.36 -26.67
CA LYS A 221 18.41 0.72 -25.72
C LYS A 221 18.45 2.07 -26.41
N LYS A 222 19.17 2.19 -27.53
CA LYS A 222 19.30 3.44 -28.27
C LYS A 222 17.92 3.93 -28.76
N LYS A 223 17.11 3.04 -29.34
CA LYS A 223 15.76 3.37 -29.82
C LYS A 223 14.83 3.77 -28.67
N SER A 224 14.84 3.03 -27.56
CA SER A 224 14.04 3.34 -26.37
C SER A 224 14.43 4.70 -25.76
N MET A 225 15.73 5.00 -25.67
CA MET A 225 16.20 6.31 -25.23
C MET A 225 15.75 7.44 -26.16
N ASN A 226 15.81 7.21 -27.48
CA ASN A 226 15.37 8.19 -28.46
C ASN A 226 13.86 8.48 -28.32
N ILE A 227 13.02 7.44 -28.26
CA ILE A 227 11.58 7.56 -28.04
C ILE A 227 11.27 8.35 -26.76
N LEU A 228 11.90 7.99 -25.63
CA LEU A 228 11.72 8.69 -24.36
C LEU A 228 12.12 10.17 -24.47
N SER A 229 13.21 10.47 -25.18
CA SER A 229 13.68 11.84 -25.37
C SER A 229 12.67 12.68 -26.17
N ILE A 230 12.08 12.10 -27.22
CA ILE A 230 11.05 12.75 -28.03
C ILE A 230 9.78 12.99 -27.20
N LEU A 231 9.32 11.98 -26.44
CA LEU A 231 8.13 12.12 -25.60
C LEU A 231 8.30 13.22 -24.54
N ILE A 232 9.46 13.26 -23.86
CA ILE A 232 9.78 14.30 -22.88
C ILE A 232 9.82 15.69 -23.54
N ALA A 233 10.44 15.81 -24.72
CA ALA A 233 10.49 17.07 -25.46
C ALA A 233 9.09 17.58 -25.85
N ASN A 234 8.13 16.67 -26.08
CA ASN A 234 6.73 16.99 -26.36
C ASN A 234 5.88 17.17 -25.08
N GLY A 235 6.50 17.21 -23.90
CA GLY A 235 5.79 17.40 -22.62
C GLY A 235 5.02 16.16 -22.13
N ILE A 236 5.22 15.00 -22.77
CA ILE A 236 4.59 13.74 -22.42
C ILE A 236 5.50 13.01 -21.45
N ASN A 237 5.39 13.41 -20.19
CA ASN A 237 6.12 12.81 -19.09
C ASN A 237 5.26 11.76 -18.40
N SER A 238 5.89 10.69 -17.92
CA SER A 238 5.19 9.78 -17.00
C SER A 238 4.75 10.58 -15.76
N PRO A 239 3.54 10.36 -15.20
CA PRO A 239 3.20 10.89 -13.89
C PRO A 239 4.16 10.42 -12.79
N SER A 240 5.04 9.45 -13.07
CA SER A 240 6.08 8.97 -12.16
C SER A 240 7.41 9.74 -12.26
N SER A 241 7.59 10.65 -13.24
CA SER A 241 8.79 11.49 -13.35
C SER A 241 8.71 12.74 -12.47
N GLU A 242 8.27 12.59 -11.22
CA GLU A 242 8.86 13.45 -10.21
C GLU A 242 10.37 13.19 -10.25
N PRO A 243 11.21 14.24 -10.32
CA PRO A 243 12.65 14.08 -10.28
C PRO A 243 12.97 13.25 -9.05
N SER A 244 13.78 12.19 -9.19
CA SER A 244 14.04 11.22 -8.12
C SER A 244 14.40 11.88 -6.77
N LYS A 245 14.96 13.09 -6.81
CA LYS A 245 15.22 13.97 -5.66
C LYS A 245 14.01 14.23 -4.76
N GLU A 246 12.80 14.35 -5.29
CA GLU A 246 11.61 14.64 -4.48
C GLU A 246 11.12 13.41 -3.73
N LYS A 247 11.14 12.24 -4.38
CA LYS A 247 10.91 10.95 -3.71
C LYS A 247 12.01 10.65 -2.69
N GLU A 248 13.26 10.94 -3.00
CA GLU A 248 14.40 10.77 -2.09
C GLU A 248 14.30 11.71 -0.88
N SER A 249 13.90 12.97 -1.09
CA SER A 249 13.64 13.93 -0.02
C SER A 249 12.47 13.51 0.86
N LYS A 250 11.41 12.96 0.26
CA LYS A 250 10.25 12.46 1.00
C LYS A 250 10.56 11.20 1.79
N ILE A 251 11.40 10.32 1.26
CA ILE A 251 11.93 9.16 1.99
C ILE A 251 12.78 9.63 3.16
N GLN A 252 13.71 10.58 2.95
CA GLN A 252 14.53 11.14 4.05
C GLN A 252 13.66 11.79 5.13
N GLN A 253 12.63 12.55 4.77
CA GLN A 253 11.70 13.15 5.74
C GLN A 253 10.91 12.09 6.51
N LEU A 254 10.47 11.01 5.85
CA LEU A 254 9.76 9.92 6.50
C LEU A 254 10.67 9.10 7.42
N GLU A 255 11.92 8.85 7.02
CA GLU A 255 12.94 8.20 7.83
C GLU A 255 13.28 9.03 9.08
N GLU A 256 13.46 10.34 8.92
CA GLU A 256 13.72 11.25 10.03
C GLU A 256 12.50 11.34 10.96
N SER A 257 11.28 11.41 10.41
CA SER A 257 10.05 11.39 11.20
C SER A 257 9.88 10.07 11.97
N ASN A 258 10.20 8.92 11.38
CA ASN A 258 10.12 7.63 12.05
C ASN A 258 11.18 7.53 13.15
N ARG A 259 12.41 7.98 12.88
CA ARG A 259 13.48 8.02 13.88
C ARG A 259 13.11 8.88 15.09
N LEU A 260 12.44 10.02 14.88
CA LEU A 260 11.91 10.87 15.96
C LEU A 260 10.79 10.18 16.75
N LYS A 261 9.89 9.45 16.09
CA LYS A 261 8.84 8.68 16.77
C LYS A 261 9.40 7.53 17.59
N ASP A 262 10.38 6.82 17.07
CA ASP A 262 11.05 5.72 17.78
C ASP A 262 11.79 6.24 19.03
N GLU A 263 12.41 7.41 18.94
CA GLU A 263 13.04 8.07 20.09
C GLU A 263 12.00 8.50 21.14
N GLN A 264 10.85 9.05 20.72
CA GLN A 264 9.75 9.37 21.65
C GLN A 264 9.17 8.13 22.32
N LEU A 265 9.08 7.00 21.61
CA LEU A 265 8.63 5.72 22.18
C LEU A 265 9.61 5.24 23.24
N ARG A 266 10.93 5.26 22.95
CA ARG A 266 11.97 4.90 23.94
C ARG A 266 11.89 5.75 25.21
N GLN A 267 11.72 7.06 25.05
CA GLN A 267 11.58 7.96 26.21
C GLN A 267 10.30 7.71 27.01
N LYS A 268 9.19 7.32 26.36
CA LYS A 268 7.96 6.93 27.06
C LYS A 268 8.15 5.62 27.82
N ASP A 269 8.79 4.63 27.23
CA ASP A 269 9.06 3.34 27.89
C ASP A 269 9.97 3.52 29.12
N GLU A 270 10.94 4.42 29.06
CA GLU A 270 11.81 4.75 30.20
C GLU A 270 11.05 5.50 31.31
N ARG A 271 10.14 6.41 30.94
CA ARG A 271 9.22 7.05 31.89
C ARG A 271 8.26 6.06 32.55
N ILE A 272 7.79 5.05 31.83
CA ILE A 272 6.94 4.00 32.39
C ILE A 272 7.73 3.18 33.41
N ARG A 273 8.92 2.71 33.06
CA ARG A 273 9.77 1.94 33.99
C ARG A 273 10.07 2.69 35.28
N THR A 274 10.43 3.97 35.17
CA THR A 274 10.69 4.81 36.36
C THR A 274 9.45 5.08 37.19
N ALA A 275 8.26 5.18 36.57
CA ALA A 275 6.99 5.30 37.29
C ALA A 275 6.61 4.00 38.02
N GLU A 276 6.82 2.84 37.38
CA GLU A 276 6.59 1.52 37.98
C GLU A 276 7.51 1.28 39.18
N GLU A 277 8.79 1.62 39.07
CA GLU A 277 9.74 1.51 40.18
C GLU A 277 9.34 2.40 41.37
N ARG A 278 8.91 3.64 41.10
CA ARG A 278 8.37 4.54 42.14
C ARG A 278 7.09 4.00 42.77
N ALA A 279 6.21 3.40 41.99
CA ALA A 279 4.98 2.80 42.51
C ALA A 279 5.29 1.62 43.45
N HIS A 280 6.24 0.77 43.06
CA HIS A 280 6.69 -0.35 43.89
C HIS A 280 7.34 0.12 45.21
N ILE A 281 8.17 1.17 45.16
CA ILE A 281 8.75 1.77 46.38
C ILE A 281 7.66 2.34 47.30
N ASN A 282 6.69 3.07 46.74
CA ASN A 282 5.58 3.62 47.51
C ASN A 282 4.71 2.51 48.14
N GLU A 283 4.48 1.42 47.43
CA GLU A 283 3.74 0.26 47.95
C GLU A 283 4.48 -0.40 49.10
N GLN A 284 5.79 -0.60 48.98
CA GLN A 284 6.62 -1.11 50.09
C GLN A 284 6.60 -0.20 51.31
N GLN A 285 6.69 1.13 51.11
CA GLN A 285 6.60 2.09 52.21
C GLN A 285 5.24 2.03 52.92
N LYS A 286 4.15 1.86 52.16
CA LYS A 286 2.82 1.71 52.71
C LYS A 286 2.70 0.43 53.55
N ILE A 287 3.22 -0.70 53.05
CA ILE A 287 3.23 -1.97 53.79
C ILE A 287 4.00 -1.81 55.11
N GLN A 288 5.17 -1.16 55.08
CA GLN A 288 5.96 -0.90 56.29
C GLN A 288 5.21 0.00 57.29
N ALA A 289 4.52 1.04 56.81
CA ALA A 289 3.74 1.91 57.66
C ALA A 289 2.55 1.17 58.32
N ASP A 290 1.85 0.33 57.56
CA ASP A 290 0.75 -0.49 58.07
C ASP A 290 1.24 -1.51 59.12
N GLU A 291 2.42 -2.09 58.91
CA GLU A 291 3.04 -3.00 59.88
C GLU A 291 3.44 -2.29 61.18
N GLN A 292 4.04 -1.09 61.09
CA GLN A 292 4.34 -0.27 62.27
C GLN A 292 3.08 0.13 63.04
N LEU A 293 1.98 0.41 62.33
CA LEU A 293 0.70 0.73 62.96
C LEU A 293 0.15 -0.48 63.73
N ARG A 294 0.19 -1.68 63.14
CA ARG A 294 -0.21 -2.93 63.81
C ARG A 294 0.60 -3.21 65.06
N GLN A 295 1.92 -3.01 65.00
CA GLN A 295 2.79 -3.17 66.17
C GLN A 295 2.46 -2.19 67.30
N LYS A 296 2.16 -0.92 66.97
CA LYS A 296 1.70 0.06 67.97
C LYS A 296 0.36 -0.31 68.59
N ASP A 297 -0.60 -0.77 67.79
CA ASP A 297 -1.90 -1.22 68.30
C ASP A 297 -1.75 -2.43 69.24
N GLU A 298 -0.86 -3.36 68.92
CA GLU A 298 -0.56 -4.51 69.77
C GLU A 298 0.11 -4.10 71.09
N GLN A 299 1.08 -3.17 71.05
CA GLN A 299 1.66 -2.59 72.26
C GLN A 299 0.63 -1.86 73.13
N LEU A 300 -0.29 -1.12 72.51
CA LEU A 300 -1.37 -0.43 73.21
C LEU A 300 -2.28 -1.42 73.94
N ARG A 301 -2.65 -2.52 73.27
CA ARG A 301 -3.44 -3.61 73.89
C ARG A 301 -2.72 -4.24 75.07
N ALA A 302 -1.43 -4.57 74.91
CA ALA A 302 -0.63 -5.15 75.98
C ALA A 302 -0.51 -4.19 77.19
N GLN A 303 -0.29 -2.89 76.94
CA GLN A 303 -0.24 -1.88 78.00
C GLN A 303 -1.59 -1.72 78.72
N GLN A 304 -2.69 -1.74 77.97
CA GLN A 304 -4.04 -1.68 78.54
C GLN A 304 -4.33 -2.91 79.41
N GLU A 305 -3.91 -4.10 78.97
CA GLU A 305 -4.04 -5.35 79.73
C GLU A 305 -3.19 -5.32 81.02
N GLN A 306 -1.94 -4.85 80.94
CA GLN A 306 -1.09 -4.65 82.11
C GLN A 306 -1.70 -3.66 83.11
N THR A 307 -2.33 -2.59 82.61
CA THR A 307 -3.04 -1.61 83.45
C THR A 307 -4.24 -2.25 84.14
N ARG A 308 -5.03 -3.07 83.43
CA ARG A 308 -6.15 -3.82 84.02
C ARG A 308 -5.68 -4.78 85.11
N ALA A 309 -4.63 -5.55 84.85
CA ALA A 309 -4.03 -6.48 85.81
C ALA A 309 -3.49 -5.75 87.05
N SER A 310 -2.85 -4.59 86.87
CA SER A 310 -2.37 -3.75 87.97
C SER A 310 -3.52 -3.22 88.84
N ASN A 311 -4.58 -2.72 88.21
CA ASN A 311 -5.78 -2.24 88.90
C ASN A 311 -6.49 -3.37 89.66
N GLU A 312 -6.56 -4.57 89.09
CA GLU A 312 -7.12 -5.76 89.75
C GLU A 312 -6.27 -6.17 90.96
N LYS A 313 -4.94 -6.16 90.83
CA LYS A 313 -4.03 -6.41 91.95
C LYS A 313 -4.17 -5.37 93.06
N ALA A 314 -4.34 -4.09 92.71
CA ALA A 314 -4.59 -3.02 93.66
C ALA A 314 -5.90 -3.24 94.44
N ARG A 315 -6.99 -3.61 93.74
CA ARG A 315 -8.28 -3.97 94.37
C ARG A 315 -8.15 -5.15 95.32
N LEU A 316 -7.46 -6.21 94.92
CA LEU A 316 -7.22 -7.38 95.78
C LEU A 316 -6.41 -7.01 97.02
N SER A 317 -5.37 -6.17 96.86
CA SER A 317 -4.57 -5.68 97.98
C SER A 317 -5.39 -4.82 98.95
N GLU A 318 -6.27 -3.95 98.43
CA GLU A 318 -7.17 -3.14 99.23
C GLU A 318 -8.19 -4.00 100.00
N GLN A 319 -8.76 -5.01 99.34
CA GLN A 319 -9.65 -5.99 99.98
C GLN A 319 -8.93 -6.78 101.09
N GLN A 320 -7.67 -7.15 100.86
CA GLN A 320 -6.85 -7.84 101.86
C GLN A 320 -6.53 -6.92 103.06
N LYS A 321 -6.26 -5.63 102.83
CA LYS A 321 -6.09 -4.63 103.90
C LYS A 321 -7.35 -4.50 104.76
N LEU A 322 -8.53 -4.45 104.13
CA LEU A 322 -9.81 -4.40 104.84
C LEU A 322 -10.04 -5.64 105.71
N GLN A 323 -9.76 -6.84 105.18
CA GLN A 323 -9.84 -8.08 105.96
C GLN A 323 -8.89 -8.09 107.16
N ILE A 324 -7.64 -7.61 106.99
CA ILE A 324 -6.68 -7.50 108.10
C ILE A 324 -7.17 -6.50 109.15
N GLN A 325 -7.72 -5.36 108.73
CA GLN A 325 -8.28 -4.37 109.65
C GLN A 325 -9.48 -4.92 110.43
N GLU A 326 -10.32 -5.72 109.79
CA GLU A 326 -11.46 -6.38 110.43
C GLU A 326 -10.98 -7.44 111.45
N GLN A 327 -9.98 -8.26 111.09
CA GLN A 327 -9.36 -9.20 112.03
C GLN A 327 -8.66 -8.51 113.22
N LEU A 328 -8.09 -7.32 113.02
CA LEU A 328 -7.52 -6.53 114.11
C LEU A 328 -8.63 -6.01 115.04
N ARG A 329 -9.73 -5.50 114.49
CA ARG A 329 -10.88 -5.07 115.30
C ARG A 329 -11.48 -6.20 116.12
N THR A 330 -11.61 -7.40 115.57
CA THR A 330 -12.11 -8.56 116.33
C THR A 330 -11.13 -8.99 117.41
N LYS A 331 -9.82 -9.02 117.13
CA LYS A 331 -8.79 -9.30 118.14
C LYS A 331 -8.73 -8.25 119.25
N ASP A 332 -8.91 -6.97 118.93
CA ASP A 332 -8.95 -5.90 119.92
C ASP A 332 -10.22 -5.99 120.80
N ALA A 333 -11.36 -6.34 120.20
CA ALA A 333 -12.60 -6.63 120.94
C ALA A 333 -12.44 -7.85 121.86
N ASP A 334 -11.84 -8.94 121.37
CA ASP A 334 -11.55 -10.14 122.16
C ASP A 334 -10.54 -9.85 123.29
N ASN A 335 -9.53 -9.00 123.06
CA ASN A 335 -8.59 -8.56 124.09
C ASN A 335 -9.25 -7.70 125.16
N GLN A 336 -10.14 -6.77 124.77
CA GLN A 336 -10.92 -5.97 125.72
C GLN A 336 -11.84 -6.87 126.57
N HIS A 337 -12.51 -7.84 125.97
CA HIS A 337 -13.31 -8.83 126.70
C HIS A 337 -12.45 -9.69 127.65
N ASN A 338 -11.24 -10.06 127.24
CA ASN A 338 -10.36 -10.87 128.07
C ASN A 338 -9.74 -10.12 129.26
N LYS A 339 -9.62 -8.78 129.20
CA LYS A 339 -9.06 -7.95 130.28
C LYS A 339 -10.11 -7.20 131.12
N SER A 340 -11.40 -7.30 130.76
CA SER A 340 -12.44 -6.64 131.54
C SER A 340 -12.67 -7.40 132.85
N GLU A 341 -12.44 -6.70 133.95
CA GLU A 341 -12.68 -7.16 135.32
C GLU A 341 -13.73 -6.25 135.95
N LEU A 342 -14.65 -6.81 136.73
CA LEU A 342 -15.63 -6.05 137.49
C LEU A 342 -14.91 -5.30 138.61
N GLU A 343 -14.96 -3.97 138.59
CA GLU A 343 -14.54 -3.16 139.73
C GLU A 343 -15.43 -3.45 140.94
N ASN A 344 -14.82 -3.64 142.12
CA ASN A 344 -15.56 -3.95 143.35
C ASN A 344 -16.13 -2.65 143.96
N PRO A 345 -17.46 -2.44 143.94
CA PRO A 345 -18.06 -1.24 144.53
C PRO A 345 -18.18 -1.33 146.07
N ASP A 346 -17.98 -2.51 146.68
CA ASP A 346 -18.07 -2.74 148.13
C ASP A 346 -16.73 -3.29 148.68
N PRO A 347 -15.78 -2.42 149.04
CA PRO A 347 -14.47 -2.83 149.58
C PRO A 347 -14.57 -3.49 150.97
N THR A 348 -15.71 -3.35 151.65
CA THR A 348 -15.98 -3.92 152.98
C THR A 348 -16.50 -5.37 152.93
N GLY A 349 -16.92 -5.86 151.75
CA GLY A 349 -17.26 -7.26 151.50
C GLY A 349 -18.50 -7.76 152.25
N GLN A 350 -19.43 -6.87 152.60
CA GLN A 350 -20.59 -7.20 153.45
C GLN A 350 -21.86 -7.51 152.66
N GLY A 351 -21.99 -7.06 151.40
CA GLY A 351 -23.19 -7.30 150.58
C GLY A 351 -22.97 -8.08 149.28
N VAL A 352 -21.75 -8.13 148.76
CA VAL A 352 -21.45 -8.78 147.46
C VAL A 352 -20.09 -9.49 147.52
N ARG A 353 -20.06 -10.73 147.06
CA ARG A 353 -18.84 -11.51 146.83
C ARG A 353 -18.57 -11.61 145.33
N LEU A 354 -17.37 -11.22 144.91
CA LEU A 354 -16.91 -11.45 143.55
C LEU A 354 -16.27 -12.83 143.44
N GLU A 355 -16.69 -13.61 142.45
CA GLU A 355 -16.06 -14.88 142.07
C GLU A 355 -15.05 -14.63 140.94
N ARG A 356 -13.85 -15.20 141.10
CA ARG A 356 -12.85 -15.21 140.03
C ARG A 356 -13.17 -16.31 139.03
N ILE A 357 -13.24 -15.95 137.76
CA ILE A 357 -13.32 -16.88 136.64
C ILE A 357 -12.15 -16.57 135.73
N GLN A 358 -11.26 -17.55 135.50
CA GLN A 358 -10.00 -17.34 134.76
C GLN A 358 -9.17 -16.19 135.34
N ASP A 359 -8.97 -16.22 136.67
CA ASP A 359 -8.15 -15.27 137.43
C ASP A 359 -8.59 -13.79 137.45
N LEU A 360 -9.76 -13.46 136.90
CA LEU A 360 -10.38 -12.12 136.91
C LEU A 360 -11.74 -12.14 137.63
N ASN A 361 -12.09 -11.07 138.35
CA ASN A 361 -13.42 -10.88 138.96
C ASN A 361 -14.47 -10.68 137.86
N ARG A 362 -15.18 -11.75 137.50
CA ARG A 362 -16.13 -11.73 136.36
C ARG A 362 -17.58 -12.00 136.75
N LYS A 363 -17.84 -12.31 138.02
CA LYS A 363 -19.18 -12.63 138.49
C LYS A 363 -19.39 -12.07 139.89
N ALA A 364 -20.42 -11.25 140.06
CA ALA A 364 -20.86 -10.76 141.35
C ALA A 364 -21.99 -11.65 141.89
N VAL A 365 -21.84 -12.09 143.12
CA VAL A 365 -22.83 -12.89 143.85
C VAL A 365 -23.24 -12.08 145.08
N ALA A 366 -24.51 -11.72 145.20
CA ALA A 366 -25.01 -11.06 146.41
C ALA A 366 -24.95 -12.03 147.59
N LEU A 367 -24.46 -11.57 148.74
CA LEU A 367 -24.31 -12.36 149.97
C LEU A 367 -25.51 -12.20 150.91
#